data_AF-A0A660MXR3-F1
#
_entry.id   AF-A0A660MXR3-F1
#
_cell.length_a   1.000
_cell.length_b   1.000
_cell.length_c   1.000
_cell.angle_alpha   90.00
_cell.angle_beta   90.00
_cell.angle_gamma   90.00
#
_symmetry.space_group_name_H-M   'P 1'
#
loop_
_entity.id
_entity.type
_entity.pdbx_description
1 polymer ?
#
loop_
_entity_poly.entity_id
_entity_poly.type
_entity_poly.pdbx_seq_one_letter_code
_entity_poly.pdbx_strand_id
1 'polypeptide(L)'
;ERRAQNAGGKWAQLDPDRQGRVRIIRLPRTGNLKAAANIQAQALMAEIERLRRLDGFRYQDVAVLAREHKILQPVRAWCRQNGIPHFLPRDDGGIPLRCSREFVRLLDDLEKAGETVAPERFVEIIRSRSEAASWQKLFAAMAEDFEHEYPASGSLKDDRPGFAQAFLRNWLYEYVGNDNDSHNEGLFVGTAHAAKGLEFKHVFVLDGGWRSEEESEQRLYYVAMTRAIETLTLLQGTPRHLWIEKLADSEVETVAQNFSPLPELDIEYRVLSVFGSKLDKGGELDIGFTVRDETEAGRGKPQLANIKEVLRQVSSLKTGGELDIRLRGKNYQFCSGNFAVAQLARNIRIPELADPALNGRIRAFVEGFCVYYPPEDEARDARIPKELDKWVVVIPRLEIPPKTP
;
A
#
# COMPACT_ATOMS: atom_id res chain seq x y z
N GLU A 1 -9.09 -32.77 12.17
CA GLU A 1 -10.00 -32.72 11.00
C GLU A 1 -9.34 -32.93 9.63
N ARG A 2 -8.07 -32.55 9.36
CA ARG A 2 -7.41 -32.80 8.04
C ARG A 2 -6.92 -34.24 7.76
N ARG A 3 -6.83 -35.13 8.75
CA ARG A 3 -6.30 -36.51 8.58
C ARG A 3 -7.21 -37.43 7.74
N ALA A 4 -8.48 -37.07 7.55
CA ALA A 4 -9.46 -37.88 6.81
C ALA A 4 -9.70 -37.40 5.36
N GLN A 5 -9.03 -36.32 4.93
CA GLN A 5 -9.09 -35.83 3.55
C GLN A 5 -7.92 -36.42 2.76
N ASN A 6 -8.14 -36.72 1.47
CA ASN A 6 -7.06 -37.12 0.57
C ASN A 6 -5.95 -36.04 0.56
N ALA A 7 -4.70 -36.47 0.38
CA ALA A 7 -3.58 -35.53 0.19
C ALA A 7 -3.95 -34.52 -0.91
N GLY A 8 -3.81 -33.22 -0.61
CA GLY A 8 -4.19 -32.15 -1.53
C GLY A 8 -5.65 -31.68 -1.51
N GLY A 9 -6.52 -32.31 -0.72
CA GLY A 9 -7.91 -31.87 -0.50
C GLY A 9 -8.71 -31.74 -1.80
N LYS A 10 -9.51 -30.66 -1.93
CA LYS A 10 -10.31 -30.36 -3.15
C LYS A 10 -9.45 -30.15 -4.40
N TRP A 11 -8.20 -29.69 -4.23
CA TRP A 11 -7.29 -29.38 -5.34
C TRP A 11 -6.75 -30.63 -6.02
N ALA A 12 -6.88 -31.81 -5.40
CA ALA A 12 -6.60 -33.07 -6.07
C ALA A 12 -7.49 -33.34 -7.28
N GLN A 13 -8.73 -32.84 -7.26
CA GLN A 13 -9.70 -32.99 -8.36
C GLN A 13 -9.79 -31.72 -9.22
N LEU A 14 -9.73 -30.54 -8.60
CA LEU A 14 -9.87 -29.27 -9.30
C LEU A 14 -8.67 -28.91 -10.19
N ASP A 15 -7.47 -29.35 -9.81
CA ASP A 15 -6.24 -29.07 -10.56
C ASP A 15 -5.60 -30.39 -10.99
N PRO A 16 -5.90 -30.87 -12.22
CA PRO A 16 -5.38 -32.14 -12.71
C PRO A 16 -3.87 -32.13 -12.91
N ASP A 17 -3.24 -30.95 -13.06
CA ASP A 17 -1.79 -30.83 -13.20
C ASP A 17 -1.10 -31.08 -11.86
N ARG A 18 -1.53 -30.34 -10.82
CA ARG A 18 -0.93 -30.43 -9.49
C ARG A 18 -1.38 -31.67 -8.73
N GLN A 19 -2.62 -32.10 -8.92
CA GLN A 19 -3.27 -33.17 -8.14
C GLN A 19 -3.11 -32.94 -6.63
N GLY A 20 -3.15 -31.66 -6.22
CA GLY A 20 -2.98 -31.24 -4.83
C GLY A 20 -1.56 -31.37 -4.25
N ARG A 21 -0.55 -31.69 -5.08
CA ARG A 21 0.88 -31.62 -4.72
C ARG A 21 1.39 -30.19 -4.67
N VAL A 22 2.53 -29.99 -4.00
CA VAL A 22 3.26 -28.71 -4.01
C VAL A 22 3.86 -28.49 -5.39
N ARG A 23 3.60 -27.34 -6.01
CA ARG A 23 4.17 -27.03 -7.34
C ARG A 23 5.52 -26.35 -7.21
N ILE A 24 6.53 -26.87 -7.90
CA ILE A 24 7.84 -26.22 -8.05
C ILE A 24 7.95 -25.69 -9.48
N ILE A 25 8.15 -24.38 -9.62
CA ILE A 25 8.43 -23.76 -10.91
C ILE A 25 9.93 -23.53 -11.01
N ARG A 26 10.60 -24.36 -11.83
CA ARG A 26 12.02 -24.23 -12.13
C ARG A 26 12.23 -23.21 -13.23
N LEU A 27 13.12 -22.26 -12.95
CA LEU A 27 13.48 -21.16 -13.83
C LEU A 27 14.95 -21.25 -14.22
N PRO A 28 15.32 -20.74 -15.40
CA PRO A 28 16.70 -20.74 -15.84
C PRO A 28 17.57 -19.91 -14.90
N ARG A 29 18.82 -20.35 -14.71
CA ARG A 29 19.81 -19.58 -13.96
C ARG A 29 20.11 -18.29 -14.71
N THR A 30 19.89 -17.15 -14.06
CA THR A 30 20.31 -15.84 -14.55
C THR A 30 21.57 -15.36 -13.85
N GLY A 31 22.45 -14.65 -14.58
CA GLY A 31 23.65 -14.03 -14.01
C GLY A 31 23.41 -12.78 -13.18
N ASN A 32 22.20 -12.18 -13.25
CA ASN A 32 21.83 -10.95 -12.56
C ASN A 32 20.58 -11.18 -11.69
N LEU A 33 20.62 -10.73 -10.43
CA LEU A 33 19.50 -10.82 -9.49
C LEU A 33 18.26 -10.06 -9.97
N LYS A 34 18.43 -8.93 -10.65
CA LYS A 34 17.31 -8.13 -11.18
C LYS A 34 16.55 -8.91 -12.26
N ALA A 35 17.29 -9.48 -13.21
CA ALA A 35 16.74 -10.37 -14.24
C ALA A 35 16.09 -11.62 -13.61
N ALA A 36 16.68 -12.18 -12.54
CA ALA A 36 16.10 -13.30 -11.81
C ALA A 36 14.73 -12.95 -11.22
N ALA A 37 14.64 -11.83 -10.50
CA ALA A 37 13.39 -11.37 -9.89
C ALA A 37 12.33 -11.04 -10.94
N ASN A 38 12.75 -10.47 -12.07
CA ASN A 38 11.88 -10.17 -13.21
C ASN A 38 11.25 -11.44 -13.80
N ILE A 39 12.06 -12.45 -14.13
CA ILE A 39 11.59 -13.75 -14.63
C ILE A 39 10.71 -14.45 -13.59
N GLN A 40 11.05 -14.36 -12.31
CA GLN A 40 10.21 -14.90 -11.24
C GLN A 40 8.83 -14.26 -11.18
N ALA A 41 8.73 -12.94 -11.34
CA ALA A 41 7.45 -12.25 -11.39
C ALA A 41 6.61 -12.72 -12.59
N GLN A 42 7.22 -12.93 -13.76
CA GLN A 42 6.51 -13.46 -14.93
C GLN A 42 5.96 -14.87 -14.68
N ALA A 43 6.78 -15.76 -14.13
CA ALA A 43 6.39 -17.13 -13.81
C ALA A 43 5.29 -17.21 -12.75
N LEU A 44 5.43 -16.38 -11.71
CA LEU A 44 4.41 -16.18 -10.67
C LEU A 44 3.07 -15.79 -11.30
N MET A 45 3.06 -14.77 -12.15
CA MET A 45 1.83 -14.22 -12.71
C MET A 45 1.20 -15.17 -13.73
N ALA A 46 2.02 -15.90 -14.50
CA ALA A 46 1.53 -16.97 -15.37
C ALA A 46 0.83 -18.09 -14.56
N GLU A 47 1.37 -18.44 -13.39
CA GLU A 47 0.78 -19.45 -12.53
C GLU A 47 -0.47 -18.93 -11.79
N ILE A 48 -0.49 -17.68 -11.36
CA ILE A 48 -1.69 -17.02 -10.82
C ILE A 48 -2.81 -17.02 -11.87
N GLU A 49 -2.50 -16.68 -13.12
CA GLU A 49 -3.48 -16.68 -14.20
C GLU A 49 -3.99 -18.11 -14.52
N ARG A 50 -3.13 -19.13 -14.42
CA ARG A 50 -3.56 -20.54 -14.53
C ARG A 50 -4.53 -20.91 -13.42
N LEU A 51 -4.20 -20.60 -12.17
CA LEU A 51 -5.08 -20.85 -11.02
C LEU A 51 -6.39 -20.06 -11.11
N ARG A 52 -6.36 -18.85 -11.67
CA ARG A 52 -7.55 -18.02 -11.88
C ARG A 52 -8.55 -18.64 -12.86
N ARG A 53 -8.08 -19.44 -13.81
CA ARG A 53 -8.96 -20.20 -14.74
C ARG A 53 -9.63 -21.39 -14.06
N LEU A 54 -9.15 -21.79 -12.88
CA LEU A 54 -9.77 -22.80 -12.04
C LEU A 54 -10.79 -22.13 -11.10
N ASP A 55 -11.84 -22.85 -10.74
CA ASP A 55 -12.98 -22.29 -10.02
C ASP A 55 -12.61 -21.80 -8.60
N GLY A 56 -13.24 -20.71 -8.15
CA GLY A 56 -13.12 -20.19 -6.79
C GLY A 56 -11.88 -19.33 -6.47
N PHE A 57 -11.08 -18.92 -7.46
CA PHE A 57 -9.90 -18.07 -7.24
C PHE A 57 -10.27 -16.61 -6.92
N ARG A 58 -9.65 -16.05 -5.87
CA ARG A 58 -9.77 -14.62 -5.52
C ARG A 58 -8.40 -14.07 -5.16
N TYR A 59 -8.03 -12.89 -5.65
CA TYR A 59 -6.74 -12.27 -5.36
C TYR A 59 -6.48 -12.08 -3.84
N GLN A 60 -7.53 -11.77 -3.07
CA GLN A 60 -7.48 -11.64 -1.60
C GLN A 60 -7.08 -12.93 -0.88
N ASP A 61 -7.24 -14.09 -1.51
CA ASP A 61 -6.88 -15.39 -0.93
C ASP A 61 -5.42 -15.78 -1.25
N VAL A 62 -4.64 -14.90 -1.89
CA VAL A 62 -3.31 -15.19 -2.41
C VAL A 62 -2.23 -14.36 -1.72
N ALA A 63 -1.12 -15.01 -1.37
CA ALA A 63 0.09 -14.36 -0.90
C ALA A 63 1.32 -14.70 -1.73
N VAL A 64 2.13 -13.68 -1.98
CA VAL A 64 3.45 -13.74 -2.61
C VAL A 64 4.49 -13.33 -1.58
N LEU A 65 5.32 -14.29 -1.22
CA LEU A 65 6.29 -14.18 -0.15
C LEU A 65 7.70 -14.22 -0.72
N ALA A 66 8.55 -13.28 -0.30
CA ALA A 66 9.98 -13.31 -0.60
C ALA A 66 10.83 -13.16 0.66
N ARG A 67 12.12 -13.48 0.57
CA ARG A 67 13.07 -13.23 1.66
C ARG A 67 13.44 -11.75 1.79
N GLU A 68 13.57 -11.07 0.66
CA GLU A 68 14.08 -9.70 0.55
C GLU A 68 13.10 -8.83 -0.26
N HIS A 69 12.89 -7.58 0.17
CA HIS A 69 11.94 -6.66 -0.47
C HIS A 69 12.24 -6.38 -1.96
N LYS A 70 13.51 -6.32 -2.35
CA LYS A 70 13.91 -6.07 -3.74
C LYS A 70 13.43 -7.13 -4.73
N ILE A 71 13.20 -8.37 -4.27
CA ILE A 71 12.70 -9.46 -5.13
C ILE A 71 11.22 -9.23 -5.49
N LEU A 72 10.49 -8.50 -4.64
CA LEU A 72 9.07 -8.18 -4.84
C LEU A 72 8.85 -6.99 -5.78
N GLN A 73 9.90 -6.21 -6.11
CA GLN A 73 9.75 -5.02 -6.97
C GLN A 73 9.12 -5.34 -8.34
N PRO A 74 9.58 -6.36 -9.09
CA PRO A 74 8.96 -6.69 -10.38
C PRO A 74 7.53 -7.23 -10.26
N VAL A 75 7.19 -7.87 -9.13
CA VAL A 75 5.81 -8.30 -8.84
C VAL A 75 4.91 -7.08 -8.65
N ARG A 76 5.36 -6.10 -7.85
CA ARG A 76 4.64 -4.82 -7.67
C ARG A 76 4.45 -4.10 -9.00
N ALA A 77 5.49 -4.09 -9.83
CA ALA A 77 5.42 -3.48 -11.16
C ALA A 77 4.38 -4.15 -12.05
N TRP A 78 4.37 -5.48 -12.09
CA TRP A 78 3.37 -6.23 -12.83
C TRP A 78 1.96 -5.92 -12.32
N CYS A 79 1.74 -5.97 -11.01
CA CYS A 79 0.43 -5.72 -10.43
C CYS A 79 -0.08 -4.32 -10.76
N ARG A 80 0.76 -3.28 -10.66
CA ARG A 80 0.36 -1.90 -10.99
C ARG A 80 0.05 -1.74 -12.48
N GLN A 81 0.91 -2.25 -13.36
CA GLN A 81 0.72 -2.13 -14.83
C GLN A 81 -0.55 -2.83 -15.33
N ASN A 82 -0.95 -3.92 -14.67
CA ASN A 82 -2.12 -4.71 -15.04
C ASN A 82 -3.36 -4.40 -14.19
N GLY A 83 -3.31 -3.38 -13.32
CA GLY A 83 -4.44 -3.01 -12.47
C GLY A 83 -4.86 -4.10 -11.48
N ILE A 84 -3.93 -4.96 -11.05
CA ILE A 84 -4.20 -6.05 -10.11
C ILE A 84 -4.14 -5.50 -8.69
N PRO A 85 -5.24 -5.61 -7.91
CA PRO A 85 -5.25 -5.21 -6.51
C PRO A 85 -4.18 -5.97 -5.73
N HIS A 86 -3.34 -5.24 -4.99
CA HIS A 86 -2.30 -5.79 -4.15
C HIS A 86 -2.02 -4.85 -2.98
N PHE A 87 -1.57 -5.40 -1.86
CA PHE A 87 -1.21 -4.62 -0.69
C PHE A 87 0.13 -5.05 -0.10
N LEU A 88 0.79 -4.10 0.56
CA LEU A 88 2.10 -4.26 1.19
C LEU A 88 1.92 -4.05 2.69
N PRO A 89 2.09 -5.08 3.52
CA PRO A 89 1.82 -5.02 4.97
C PRO A 89 2.73 -4.06 5.75
N ARG A 90 3.80 -3.55 5.12
CA ARG A 90 4.81 -2.72 5.80
C ARG A 90 5.71 -1.97 4.81
N ASP A 91 5.14 -1.05 4.03
CA ASP A 91 5.96 0.07 3.56
C ASP A 91 5.99 1.09 4.71
N ASP A 92 7.16 1.34 5.30
CA ASP A 92 7.38 2.25 6.45
C ASP A 92 7.02 3.73 6.13
N GLY A 93 6.40 4.00 4.98
CA GLY A 93 5.86 5.29 4.54
C GLY A 93 4.36 5.28 4.20
N GLY A 94 3.62 4.23 4.57
CA GLY A 94 2.16 4.18 4.42
C GLY A 94 1.45 5.32 5.15
N ILE A 95 0.33 5.79 4.61
CA ILE A 95 -0.44 6.91 5.16
C ILE A 95 -1.32 6.37 6.29
N PRO A 96 -1.17 6.81 7.54
CA PRO A 96 -2.09 6.43 8.60
C PRO A 96 -3.52 6.81 8.22
N LEU A 97 -4.46 5.86 8.25
CA LEU A 97 -5.86 6.10 7.86
C LEU A 97 -6.45 7.26 8.65
N ARG A 98 -6.15 7.32 9.96
CA ARG A 98 -6.59 8.42 10.85
C ARG A 98 -6.13 9.81 10.40
N CYS A 99 -5.06 9.87 9.62
CA CYS A 99 -4.50 11.09 9.06
C CYS A 99 -4.80 11.23 7.56
N SER A 100 -5.48 10.28 6.92
CA SER A 100 -5.85 10.43 5.51
C SER A 100 -6.82 11.60 5.33
N ARG A 101 -6.76 12.25 4.16
CA ARG A 101 -7.69 13.34 3.83
C ARG A 101 -9.14 12.88 3.80
N GLU A 102 -9.37 11.69 3.27
CA GLU A 102 -10.69 11.09 3.10
C GLU A 102 -11.35 10.81 4.46
N PHE A 103 -10.59 10.26 5.42
CA PHE A 103 -11.06 10.07 6.80
C PHE A 103 -11.29 11.40 7.53
N VAL A 104 -10.38 12.37 7.42
CA VAL A 104 -10.60 13.67 8.08
C VAL A 104 -11.79 14.42 7.50
N ARG A 105 -12.06 14.31 6.19
CA ARG A 105 -13.30 14.83 5.60
C ARG A 105 -14.55 14.17 6.20
N LEU A 106 -14.47 12.90 6.61
CA LEU A 106 -15.55 12.22 7.34
C LEU A 106 -15.80 12.86 8.70
N LEU A 107 -14.73 13.17 9.42
CA LEU A 107 -14.83 13.89 10.69
C LEU A 107 -15.39 15.31 10.51
N ASP A 108 -14.97 16.04 9.48
CA ASP A 108 -15.43 17.40 9.20
C ASP A 108 -16.92 17.46 8.86
N ASP A 109 -17.44 16.46 8.14
CA ASP A 109 -18.88 16.42 7.80
C ASP A 109 -19.73 15.93 8.97
N LEU A 110 -19.17 15.06 9.82
CA LEU A 110 -19.79 14.73 11.11
C LEU A 110 -19.88 15.97 12.01
N GLU A 111 -18.86 16.84 12.00
CA GLU A 111 -18.88 18.11 12.75
C GLU A 111 -19.93 19.09 12.25
N LYS A 112 -20.14 19.16 10.93
CA LYS A 112 -21.22 19.99 10.36
C LYS A 112 -22.63 19.44 10.61
N ALA A 113 -22.77 18.17 10.99
CA ALA A 113 -24.07 17.55 11.23
C ALA A 113 -24.72 17.97 12.56
N GLY A 114 -23.94 18.55 13.48
CA GLY A 114 -24.40 19.04 14.78
C GLY A 114 -23.85 18.23 15.96
N GLU A 115 -24.12 18.69 17.19
CA GLU A 115 -23.61 18.07 18.42
C GLU A 115 -24.21 16.69 18.70
N THR A 116 -25.40 16.44 18.18
CA THR A 116 -26.16 15.19 18.36
C THR A 116 -26.64 14.71 16.99
N VAL A 117 -26.22 13.51 16.58
CA VAL A 117 -26.47 12.97 15.24
C VAL A 117 -27.25 11.66 15.35
N ALA A 118 -28.37 11.57 14.63
CA ALA A 118 -29.17 10.35 14.56
C ALA A 118 -28.36 9.21 13.89
N PRO A 119 -28.56 7.94 14.29
CA PRO A 119 -27.85 6.80 13.71
C PRO A 119 -27.97 6.72 12.17
N GLU A 120 -29.16 6.95 11.65
CA GLU A 120 -29.46 6.91 10.21
C GLU A 120 -28.72 8.04 9.49
N ARG A 121 -28.68 9.22 10.11
CA ARG A 121 -27.95 10.37 9.58
C ARG A 121 -26.44 10.13 9.57
N PHE A 122 -25.90 9.46 10.58
CA PHE A 122 -24.48 9.10 10.61
C PHE A 122 -24.11 8.13 9.48
N VAL A 123 -24.93 7.10 9.27
CA VAL A 123 -24.78 6.14 8.16
C VAL A 123 -24.87 6.85 6.80
N GLU A 124 -25.80 7.78 6.63
CA GLU A 124 -25.88 8.61 5.42
C GLU A 124 -24.61 9.44 5.19
N ILE A 125 -24.04 10.04 6.25
CA ILE A 125 -22.79 10.82 6.17
C ILE A 125 -21.61 9.94 5.73
N ILE A 126 -21.57 8.67 6.16
CA ILE A 126 -20.56 7.71 5.72
C ILE A 126 -20.79 7.32 4.24
N ARG A 127 -22.03 6.97 3.87
CA ARG A 127 -22.38 6.44 2.53
C ARG A 127 -22.45 7.48 1.43
N SER A 128 -22.75 8.75 1.72
CA SER A 128 -22.91 9.82 0.73
C SER A 128 -21.62 10.28 0.06
N ARG A 129 -20.50 9.61 0.33
CA ARG A 129 -19.17 9.99 -0.15
C ARG A 129 -18.85 9.42 -1.52
N SER A 130 -18.52 10.31 -2.45
CA SER A 130 -17.94 9.98 -3.75
C SER A 130 -16.40 10.01 -3.69
N GLU A 131 -15.79 9.07 -2.98
CA GLU A 131 -14.33 8.93 -2.90
C GLU A 131 -13.82 7.82 -3.84
N ALA A 132 -12.52 7.52 -3.82
CA ALA A 132 -11.94 6.42 -4.58
C ALA A 132 -12.54 5.05 -4.16
N ALA A 133 -12.49 4.06 -5.06
CA ALA A 133 -13.15 2.76 -4.85
C ALA A 133 -12.72 2.04 -3.54
N SER A 134 -11.45 2.19 -3.11
CA SER A 134 -10.96 1.64 -1.85
C SER A 134 -11.68 2.25 -0.64
N TRP A 135 -11.82 3.58 -0.62
CA TRP A 135 -12.52 4.32 0.42
C TRP A 135 -14.03 4.07 0.43
N GLN A 136 -14.65 3.93 -0.74
CA GLN A 136 -16.07 3.60 -0.83
C GLN A 136 -16.39 2.27 -0.14
N LYS A 137 -15.54 1.26 -0.32
CA LYS A 137 -15.70 -0.03 0.35
C LYS A 137 -15.46 0.06 1.85
N LEU A 138 -14.41 0.76 2.28
CA LEU A 138 -14.14 0.98 3.70
C LEU A 138 -15.32 1.68 4.38
N PHE A 139 -15.86 2.71 3.75
CA PHE A 139 -17.04 3.40 4.25
C PHE A 139 -18.30 2.53 4.22
N ALA A 140 -18.47 1.67 3.21
CA ALA A 140 -19.59 0.72 3.19
C ALA A 140 -19.50 -0.28 4.34
N ALA A 141 -18.33 -0.92 4.55
CA ALA A 141 -18.09 -1.84 5.65
C ALA A 141 -18.27 -1.17 7.02
N MET A 142 -17.72 0.04 7.18
CA MET A 142 -17.88 0.85 8.39
C MET A 142 -19.36 1.17 8.67
N ALA A 143 -20.14 1.53 7.65
CA ALA A 143 -21.56 1.77 7.80
C ALA A 143 -22.33 0.49 8.18
N GLU A 144 -22.00 -0.64 7.57
CA GLU A 144 -22.60 -1.96 7.87
C GLU A 144 -22.29 -2.40 9.31
N ASP A 145 -21.04 -2.26 9.75
CA ASP A 145 -20.62 -2.60 11.12
C ASP A 145 -21.30 -1.70 12.15
N PHE A 146 -21.42 -0.40 11.86
CA PHE A 146 -22.16 0.52 12.73
C PHE A 146 -23.66 0.17 12.81
N GLU A 147 -24.30 -0.14 11.68
CA GLU A 147 -25.70 -0.58 11.66
C GLU A 147 -25.92 -1.91 12.40
N HIS A 148 -24.93 -2.81 12.35
CA HIS A 148 -24.97 -4.08 13.07
C HIS A 148 -24.85 -3.89 14.59
N GLU A 149 -23.95 -3.01 15.03
CA GLU A 149 -23.74 -2.69 16.45
C GLU A 149 -24.91 -1.85 17.02
N TYR A 150 -25.48 -0.96 16.20
CA TYR A 150 -26.55 -0.03 16.58
C TYR A 150 -27.77 -0.14 15.64
N PRO A 151 -28.50 -1.28 15.64
CA PRO A 151 -29.58 -1.51 14.69
C PRO A 151 -30.77 -0.56 14.91
N ALA A 152 -31.32 -0.07 13.80
CA ALA A 152 -32.50 0.81 13.80
C ALA A 152 -33.72 0.16 14.50
N SER A 153 -33.85 -1.18 14.46
CA SER A 153 -35.03 -1.92 14.95
C SER A 153 -34.89 -2.55 16.34
N GLY A 154 -33.94 -2.11 17.19
CA GLY A 154 -33.94 -2.46 18.61
C GLY A 154 -35.19 -1.89 19.30
N SER A 155 -36.16 -2.75 19.60
CA SER A 155 -37.45 -2.47 20.20
C SER A 155 -37.34 -1.70 21.53
N LEU A 156 -37.63 -0.41 21.49
CA LEU A 156 -38.36 0.38 22.50
C LEU A 156 -38.67 1.76 21.89
N LYS A 157 -39.92 2.16 22.02
CA LYS A 157 -40.57 3.41 21.56
C LYS A 157 -39.65 4.65 21.54
N ASP A 158 -39.50 5.23 20.35
CA ASP A 158 -39.68 6.65 20.03
C ASP A 158 -39.03 7.74 20.92
N ASP A 159 -37.84 7.48 21.47
CA ASP A 159 -37.06 8.49 22.20
C ASP A 159 -35.56 8.14 22.23
N ARG A 160 -34.96 7.78 21.08
CA ARG A 160 -33.49 7.67 21.02
C ARG A 160 -32.89 9.07 20.91
N PRO A 161 -32.19 9.59 21.94
CA PRO A 161 -31.33 10.74 21.72
C PRO A 161 -30.29 10.30 20.67
N GLY A 162 -30.02 11.15 19.68
CA GLY A 162 -28.93 10.90 18.75
C GLY A 162 -27.62 10.71 19.51
N PHE A 163 -26.61 10.18 18.84
CA PHE A 163 -25.30 10.03 19.45
C PHE A 163 -24.62 11.39 19.55
N ALA A 164 -23.98 11.65 20.70
CA ALA A 164 -23.09 12.78 20.82
C ALA A 164 -21.98 12.67 19.77
N GLN A 165 -21.66 13.78 19.11
CA GLN A 165 -20.63 13.84 18.07
C GLN A 165 -19.27 13.29 18.56
N ALA A 166 -18.92 13.54 19.83
CA ALA A 166 -17.69 13.03 20.43
C ALA A 166 -17.65 11.49 20.49
N PHE A 167 -18.78 10.84 20.75
CA PHE A 167 -18.90 9.38 20.74
C PHE A 167 -18.67 8.82 19.34
N LEU A 168 -19.36 9.37 18.33
CA LEU A 168 -19.22 8.93 16.94
C LEU A 168 -17.79 9.15 16.42
N ARG A 169 -17.15 10.27 16.81
CA ARG A 169 -15.75 10.52 16.49
C ARG A 169 -14.83 9.47 17.13
N ASN A 170 -15.05 9.14 18.40
CA ASN A 170 -14.26 8.11 19.08
C ASN A 170 -14.43 6.74 18.42
N TRP A 171 -15.68 6.37 18.10
CA TRP A 171 -15.98 5.12 17.39
C TRP A 171 -15.25 5.05 16.04
N LEU A 172 -15.23 6.14 15.25
CA LEU A 172 -14.48 6.19 13.99
C LEU A 172 -12.96 6.00 14.18
N TYR A 173 -12.38 6.62 15.20
CA TYR A 173 -10.96 6.45 15.51
C TYR A 173 -10.64 5.04 16.02
N GLU A 174 -11.51 4.44 16.82
CA GLU A 174 -11.37 3.07 17.30
C GLU A 174 -11.49 2.06 16.17
N TYR A 175 -12.45 2.26 15.25
CA TYR A 175 -12.64 1.42 14.07
C TYR A 175 -11.40 1.39 13.18
N VAL A 176 -10.79 2.55 12.96
CA VAL A 176 -9.62 2.71 12.08
C VAL A 176 -8.29 2.41 12.80
N GLY A 177 -8.23 2.60 14.11
CA GLY A 177 -7.06 2.35 14.93
C GLY A 177 -5.77 3.02 14.42
N ASN A 178 -4.69 2.22 14.37
CA ASN A 178 -3.38 2.63 13.84
C ASN A 178 -3.12 2.13 12.43
N ASP A 179 -4.17 1.71 11.71
CA ASP A 179 -4.02 1.08 10.41
C ASP A 179 -3.60 2.11 9.35
N ASN A 180 -2.65 1.72 8.50
CA ASN A 180 -2.03 2.59 7.48
C ASN A 180 -2.64 2.43 6.08
N ASP A 181 -3.93 2.14 6.03
CA ASP A 181 -4.70 1.88 4.80
C ASP A 181 -4.18 0.65 4.08
N SER A 182 -4.56 -0.50 4.62
CA SER A 182 -4.58 -1.75 3.87
C SER A 182 -5.71 -2.61 4.43
N HIS A 183 -6.96 -2.27 4.08
CA HIS A 183 -7.90 -3.36 3.96
C HIS A 183 -7.28 -4.36 2.97
N ASN A 184 -7.08 -5.59 3.46
CA ASN A 184 -6.38 -6.71 2.84
C ASN A 184 -7.07 -7.20 1.55
N GLU A 185 -7.39 -6.29 0.64
CA GLU A 185 -8.01 -6.60 -0.63
C GLU A 185 -6.94 -6.73 -1.71
N GLY A 186 -6.93 -7.90 -2.34
CA GLY A 186 -5.98 -8.22 -3.39
C GLY A 186 -4.81 -9.06 -2.92
N LEU A 187 -3.83 -9.19 -3.81
CA LEU A 187 -2.65 -10.02 -3.61
C LEU A 187 -1.82 -9.49 -2.44
N PHE A 188 -1.60 -10.32 -1.42
CA PHE A 188 -0.61 -10.00 -0.39
C PHE A 188 0.77 -10.09 -1.03
N VAL A 189 1.53 -8.99 -1.04
CA VAL A 189 2.91 -8.98 -1.55
C VAL A 189 3.82 -8.54 -0.42
N GLY A 190 4.61 -9.45 0.14
CA GLY A 190 5.37 -9.15 1.36
C GLY A 190 6.55 -10.07 1.60
N THR A 191 7.35 -9.72 2.61
CA THR A 191 8.40 -10.64 3.04
C THR A 191 7.81 -11.78 3.86
N ALA A 192 8.51 -12.93 3.92
CA ALA A 192 8.12 -14.05 4.76
C ALA A 192 7.89 -13.65 6.23
N HIS A 193 8.65 -12.68 6.74
CA HIS A 193 8.46 -12.13 8.09
C HIS A 193 7.12 -11.41 8.26
N ALA A 194 6.70 -10.65 7.25
CA ALA A 194 5.47 -9.87 7.30
C ALA A 194 4.21 -10.75 7.26
N ALA A 195 4.32 -12.00 6.79
CA ALA A 195 3.22 -12.95 6.76
C ALA A 195 3.03 -13.75 8.06
N LYS A 196 3.84 -13.49 9.10
CA LYS A 196 3.76 -14.22 10.37
C LYS A 196 2.40 -14.01 11.03
N GLY A 197 1.71 -15.11 11.34
CA GLY A 197 0.38 -15.08 11.95
C GLY A 197 -0.78 -14.91 10.96
N LEU A 198 -0.48 -14.75 9.66
CA LEU A 198 -1.46 -14.75 8.58
C LEU A 198 -1.53 -16.14 7.93
N GLU A 199 -2.62 -16.42 7.22
CA GLU A 199 -2.80 -17.61 6.40
C GLU A 199 -3.58 -17.25 5.12
N PHE A 200 -3.29 -17.94 4.02
CA PHE A 200 -3.84 -17.67 2.70
C PHE A 200 -4.18 -18.98 2.00
N LYS A 201 -5.19 -19.00 1.12
CA LYS A 201 -5.51 -20.24 0.37
C LYS A 201 -4.38 -20.61 -0.57
N HIS A 202 -3.81 -19.62 -1.26
CA HIS A 202 -2.74 -19.83 -2.24
C HIS A 202 -1.50 -19.06 -1.81
N VAL A 203 -0.37 -19.75 -1.66
CA VAL A 203 0.91 -19.10 -1.32
C VAL A 203 1.96 -19.41 -2.36
N PHE A 204 2.64 -18.36 -2.78
CA PHE A 204 3.78 -18.38 -3.67
C PHE A 204 5.00 -17.93 -2.89
N VAL A 205 6.07 -18.74 -2.88
CA VAL A 205 7.34 -18.38 -2.27
C VAL A 205 8.38 -18.16 -3.37
N LEU A 206 8.86 -16.93 -3.49
CA LEU A 206 9.91 -16.55 -4.43
C LEU A 206 11.28 -17.01 -3.92
N ASP A 207 12.13 -17.40 -4.87
CA ASP A 207 13.54 -17.68 -4.67
C ASP A 207 14.36 -16.38 -4.58
N GLY A 208 15.55 -16.48 -4.01
CA GLY A 208 16.50 -15.40 -3.80
C GLY A 208 16.57 -14.97 -2.34
N GLY A 209 17.80 -14.78 -1.85
CA GLY A 209 18.07 -14.34 -0.48
C GLY A 209 18.12 -15.46 0.57
N TRP A 210 17.61 -16.66 0.26
CA TRP A 210 17.68 -17.86 1.10
C TRP A 210 19.08 -18.52 1.02
N ARG A 211 20.04 -18.06 1.82
CA ARG A 211 21.48 -18.36 1.60
C ARG A 211 22.17 -19.06 2.77
N SER A 212 21.54 -19.11 3.92
CA SER A 212 22.07 -19.66 5.16
C SER A 212 21.39 -20.99 5.47
N GLU A 213 22.19 -21.96 5.90
CA GLU A 213 21.70 -23.22 6.46
C GLU A 213 21.33 -23.09 7.95
N GLU A 214 21.40 -21.88 8.52
CA GLU A 214 20.96 -21.63 9.89
C GLU A 214 19.51 -22.06 10.11
N GLU A 215 19.27 -22.66 11.29
CA GLU A 215 17.93 -23.11 11.70
C GLU A 215 16.90 -21.96 11.67
N SER A 216 17.35 -20.74 11.96
CA SER A 216 16.53 -19.52 11.91
C SER A 216 15.96 -19.26 10.51
N GLU A 217 16.78 -19.45 9.46
CA GLU A 217 16.38 -19.23 8.07
C GLU A 217 15.53 -20.38 7.54
N GLN A 218 15.88 -21.61 7.90
CA GLN A 218 15.04 -22.78 7.61
C GLN A 218 13.65 -22.64 8.24
N ARG A 219 13.57 -22.20 9.50
CA ARG A 219 12.30 -21.95 10.19
C ARG A 219 11.50 -20.86 9.48
N LEU A 220 12.14 -19.80 9.02
CA LEU A 220 11.46 -18.73 8.28
C LEU A 220 10.88 -19.24 6.95
N TYR A 221 11.64 -20.04 6.19
CA TYR A 221 11.18 -20.63 4.93
C TYR A 221 9.99 -21.58 5.18
N TYR A 222 10.09 -22.43 6.21
CA TYR A 222 8.99 -23.29 6.65
C TYR A 222 7.76 -22.48 7.09
N VAL A 223 7.94 -21.36 7.81
CA VAL A 223 6.84 -20.46 8.16
C VAL A 223 6.17 -19.91 6.91
N ALA A 224 6.94 -19.49 5.89
CA ALA A 224 6.39 -19.02 4.62
C ALA A 224 5.56 -20.11 3.92
N MET A 225 6.08 -21.35 3.84
CA MET A 225 5.36 -22.48 3.25
C MET A 225 4.05 -22.81 3.98
N THR A 226 4.07 -22.79 5.32
CA THR A 226 2.90 -23.12 6.15
C THR A 226 1.84 -22.04 6.20
N ARG A 227 2.06 -20.88 5.57
CA ARG A 227 0.98 -19.90 5.38
C ARG A 227 -0.09 -20.41 4.41
N ALA A 228 0.20 -21.46 3.62
CA ALA A 228 -0.69 -22.04 2.63
C ALA A 228 -1.76 -22.93 3.27
N ILE A 229 -3.03 -22.60 3.08
CA ILE A 229 -4.18 -23.41 3.48
C ILE A 229 -4.48 -24.48 2.44
N GLU A 230 -4.41 -24.12 1.15
CA GLU A 230 -4.87 -24.99 0.06
C GLU A 230 -3.78 -25.35 -0.95
N THR A 231 -3.06 -24.37 -1.49
CA THR A 231 -2.01 -24.64 -2.49
C THR A 231 -0.72 -23.89 -2.20
N LEU A 232 0.41 -24.58 -2.33
CA LEU A 232 1.75 -24.00 -2.22
C LEU A 232 2.47 -24.07 -3.57
N THR A 233 3.05 -22.95 -3.99
CA THR A 233 3.92 -22.86 -5.17
C THR A 233 5.27 -22.32 -4.76
N LEU A 234 6.35 -23.02 -5.11
CA LEU A 234 7.73 -22.61 -4.84
C LEU A 234 8.40 -22.27 -6.16
N LEU A 235 8.97 -21.08 -6.28
CA LEU A 235 9.82 -20.74 -7.41
C LEU A 235 11.25 -21.18 -7.09
N GLN A 236 11.96 -21.67 -8.11
CA GLN A 236 13.34 -22.10 -8.00
C GLN A 236 14.13 -21.55 -9.20
N GLY A 237 14.89 -20.48 -8.98
CA GLY A 237 15.84 -19.93 -9.97
C GLY A 237 17.31 -20.22 -9.62
N THR A 238 17.58 -20.60 -8.37
CA THR A 238 18.92 -20.95 -7.89
C THR A 238 19.18 -22.44 -8.15
N PRO A 239 20.25 -22.80 -8.87
CA PRO A 239 20.63 -24.19 -9.05
C PRO A 239 21.05 -24.76 -7.68
N ARG A 240 20.25 -25.70 -7.14
CA ARG A 240 20.34 -26.27 -5.78
C ARG A 240 19.87 -25.34 -4.65
N HIS A 241 18.56 -25.14 -4.58
CA HIS A 241 17.95 -24.45 -3.45
C HIS A 241 18.04 -25.32 -2.18
N LEU A 242 18.48 -24.75 -1.06
CA LEU A 242 18.85 -25.46 0.18
C LEU A 242 17.80 -26.45 0.70
N TRP A 243 16.52 -26.13 0.50
CA TRP A 243 15.39 -26.91 1.03
C TRP A 243 14.45 -27.50 -0.01
N ILE A 244 14.40 -26.97 -1.25
CA ILE A 244 13.47 -27.51 -2.27
C ILE A 244 13.93 -28.90 -2.70
N GLU A 245 15.24 -29.11 -2.82
CA GLU A 245 15.84 -30.41 -3.17
C GLU A 245 15.64 -31.49 -2.10
N LYS A 246 15.17 -31.12 -0.90
CA LYS A 246 14.89 -32.05 0.21
C LYS A 246 13.44 -32.52 0.24
N LEU A 247 12.57 -31.98 -0.62
CA LEU A 247 11.16 -32.38 -0.70
C LEU A 247 11.04 -33.74 -1.39
N ALA A 248 10.11 -34.58 -0.92
CA ALA A 248 9.87 -35.89 -1.51
C ALA A 248 9.19 -35.76 -2.89
N ASP A 249 9.70 -36.47 -3.89
CA ASP A 249 9.17 -36.45 -5.26
C ASP A 249 7.68 -36.81 -5.35
N SER A 250 7.15 -37.61 -4.41
CA SER A 250 5.74 -37.97 -4.35
C SER A 250 4.81 -36.81 -3.95
N GLU A 251 5.35 -35.80 -3.26
CA GLU A 251 4.59 -34.66 -2.71
C GLU A 251 4.71 -33.41 -3.58
N VAL A 252 5.55 -33.44 -4.63
CA VAL A 252 5.84 -32.30 -5.48
C VAL A 252 5.51 -32.58 -6.94
N GLU A 253 5.05 -31.54 -7.63
CA GLU A 253 4.94 -31.51 -9.08
C GLU A 253 5.89 -30.42 -9.59
N THR A 254 6.79 -30.76 -10.50
CA THR A 254 7.78 -29.79 -11.00
C THR A 254 7.56 -29.46 -12.46
N VAL A 255 7.49 -28.18 -12.76
CA VAL A 255 7.45 -27.64 -14.13
C VAL A 255 8.64 -26.76 -14.39
N ALA A 256 9.20 -26.85 -15.59
CA ALA A 256 10.20 -25.92 -16.07
C ALA A 256 9.50 -24.82 -16.89
N GLN A 257 9.78 -23.56 -16.57
CA GLN A 257 9.31 -22.42 -17.33
C GLN A 257 10.51 -21.56 -17.75
N ASN A 258 10.39 -20.89 -18.88
CA ASN A 258 11.43 -20.03 -19.41
C ASN A 258 10.81 -18.73 -19.91
N PHE A 259 11.35 -17.61 -19.45
CA PHE A 259 10.93 -16.27 -19.83
C PHE A 259 12.15 -15.43 -20.14
N SER A 260 11.97 -14.43 -21.01
CA SER A 260 12.95 -13.38 -21.20
C SER A 260 12.62 -12.20 -20.27
N PRO A 261 13.62 -11.53 -19.66
CA PRO A 261 13.36 -10.36 -18.82
C PRO A 261 12.55 -9.29 -19.58
N LEU A 262 11.53 -8.74 -18.93
CA LEU A 262 10.71 -7.65 -19.45
C LEU A 262 11.19 -6.32 -18.86
N PRO A 263 11.83 -5.42 -19.64
CA PRO A 263 12.36 -4.15 -19.14
C PRO A 263 11.34 -3.26 -18.44
N GLU A 264 10.05 -3.46 -18.71
CA GLU A 264 8.96 -2.69 -18.14
C GLU A 264 8.75 -3.02 -16.65
N LEU A 265 9.10 -4.24 -16.20
CA LEU A 265 8.98 -4.65 -14.79
C LEU A 265 10.14 -4.18 -13.92
N ASP A 266 11.16 -3.62 -14.55
CA ASP A 266 12.38 -3.15 -13.93
C ASP A 266 12.26 -1.71 -13.39
N ILE A 267 11.04 -1.15 -13.45
CA ILE A 267 10.63 0.14 -12.91
C ILE A 267 10.51 0.07 -11.38
N GLU A 268 11.03 1.08 -10.70
CA GLU A 268 10.94 1.23 -9.25
C GLU A 268 9.84 2.21 -8.89
N TYR A 269 8.98 1.80 -7.95
CA TYR A 269 7.93 2.62 -7.37
C TYR A 269 8.37 3.08 -5.99
N ARG A 270 8.57 4.39 -5.81
CA ARG A 270 8.98 4.99 -4.53
C ARG A 270 7.94 5.99 -4.06
N VAL A 271 7.24 5.67 -2.97
CA VAL A 271 6.33 6.60 -2.29
C VAL A 271 7.15 7.46 -1.34
N LEU A 272 6.99 8.78 -1.41
CA LEU A 272 7.72 9.69 -0.52
C LEU A 272 7.07 9.76 0.85
N SER A 273 7.87 9.72 1.91
CA SER A 273 7.32 9.72 3.28
C SER A 273 7.01 11.13 3.80
N VAL A 274 5.88 11.28 4.49
CA VAL A 274 5.55 12.49 5.28
C VAL A 274 6.18 12.43 6.66
N PHE A 275 6.16 11.24 7.27
CA PHE A 275 6.71 10.99 8.59
C PHE A 275 7.99 10.18 8.47
N GLY A 276 8.95 10.49 9.34
CA GLY A 276 10.18 9.72 9.45
C GLY A 276 9.92 8.30 9.99
N SER A 277 10.86 7.39 9.73
CA SER A 277 10.85 6.07 10.37
C SER A 277 11.17 6.18 11.87
N LYS A 278 10.98 5.11 12.65
CA LYS A 278 11.41 5.08 14.07
C LYS A 278 12.90 5.40 14.28
N LEU A 279 13.72 5.26 13.23
CA LEU A 279 15.18 5.45 13.25
C LEU A 279 15.62 6.80 12.66
N ASP A 280 14.80 7.42 11.82
CA ASP A 280 15.07 8.71 11.19
C ASP A 280 13.85 9.60 11.36
N LYS A 281 13.92 10.59 12.25
CA LYS A 281 12.74 11.34 12.72
C LYS A 281 12.15 12.29 11.65
N GLY A 282 12.82 12.50 10.52
CA GLY A 282 12.36 13.38 9.44
C GLY A 282 11.71 12.61 8.29
N GLY A 283 10.55 13.06 7.82
CA GLY A 283 10.00 12.62 6.54
C GLY A 283 10.78 13.19 5.34
N GLU A 284 10.55 12.64 4.16
CA GLU A 284 11.16 13.12 2.91
C GLU A 284 10.53 14.42 2.40
N LEU A 285 9.31 14.74 2.85
CA LEU A 285 8.52 15.88 2.39
C LEU A 285 8.55 17.06 3.37
N ASP A 286 8.56 18.27 2.81
CA ASP A 286 8.36 19.50 3.57
C ASP A 286 6.87 19.70 3.88
N ILE A 287 6.47 19.21 5.05
CA ILE A 287 5.07 19.17 5.53
C ILE A 287 4.40 20.55 5.49
N GLY A 288 5.15 21.63 5.76
CA GLY A 288 4.60 22.99 5.82
C GLY A 288 4.63 23.74 4.49
N PHE A 289 5.16 23.15 3.41
CA PHE A 289 5.46 23.89 2.18
C PHE A 289 4.26 24.62 1.58
N THR A 290 3.11 23.94 1.44
CA THR A 290 1.91 24.48 0.78
C THR A 290 1.17 25.54 1.58
N VAL A 291 1.48 25.68 2.88
CA VAL A 291 0.80 26.60 3.80
C VAL A 291 1.67 27.77 4.25
N ARG A 292 2.92 27.87 3.78
CA ARG A 292 3.76 29.03 4.03
C ARG A 292 3.44 30.13 3.04
N ASP A 293 3.19 31.33 3.56
CA ASP A 293 3.14 32.54 2.76
C ASP A 293 4.57 32.97 2.40
N GLU A 294 4.93 32.79 1.12
CA GLU A 294 6.25 33.14 0.56
C GLU A 294 6.26 34.51 -0.13
N THR A 295 5.18 35.31 -0.05
CA THR A 295 5.18 36.65 -0.65
C THR A 295 6.33 37.49 -0.05
N GLU A 296 7.30 37.86 -0.90
CA GLU A 296 8.53 38.54 -0.53
C GLU A 296 8.24 39.88 0.17
N ALA A 297 8.21 39.92 1.51
CA ALA A 297 8.73 41.01 2.33
C ALA A 297 8.32 40.82 3.80
N GLY A 298 9.31 40.63 4.68
CA GLY A 298 9.16 40.58 6.13
C GLY A 298 8.63 41.87 6.77
N ARG A 299 7.38 42.24 6.51
CA ARG A 299 6.64 43.32 7.21
C ARG A 299 5.16 43.02 7.47
N GLY A 300 4.55 42.02 6.82
CA GLY A 300 3.15 41.63 7.04
C GLY A 300 3.00 40.34 7.84
N LYS A 301 1.88 40.19 8.57
CA LYS A 301 1.45 38.88 9.09
C LYS A 301 1.09 37.99 7.89
N PRO A 302 1.40 36.67 7.92
CA PRO A 302 1.06 35.75 6.83
C PRO A 302 -0.45 35.75 6.57
N GLN A 303 -0.86 35.73 5.31
CA GLN A 303 -2.27 35.82 4.93
C GLN A 303 -2.76 34.56 4.21
N LEU A 304 -3.91 34.04 4.66
CA LEU A 304 -4.58 32.91 4.00
C LEU A 304 -4.92 33.21 2.53
N ALA A 305 -5.20 34.47 2.19
CA ALA A 305 -5.51 34.89 0.83
C ALA A 305 -4.36 34.59 -0.15
N ASN A 306 -3.11 34.71 0.28
CA ASN A 306 -1.92 34.51 -0.55
C ASN A 306 -1.70 33.03 -0.91
N ILE A 307 -2.15 32.11 -0.06
CA ILE A 307 -2.02 30.66 -0.26
C ILE A 307 -3.32 29.99 -0.71
N LYS A 308 -4.44 30.73 -0.77
CA LYS A 308 -5.78 30.20 -1.05
C LYS A 308 -5.85 29.37 -2.33
N GLU A 309 -5.18 29.82 -3.38
CA GLU A 309 -5.20 29.11 -4.66
C GLU A 309 -4.40 27.80 -4.61
N VAL A 310 -3.26 27.75 -3.91
CA VAL A 310 -2.51 26.51 -3.68
C VAL A 310 -3.35 25.51 -2.88
N LEU A 311 -4.02 25.98 -1.82
CA LEU A 311 -4.93 25.14 -1.03
C LEU A 311 -6.09 24.60 -1.84
N ARG A 312 -6.65 25.41 -2.75
CA ARG A 312 -7.72 24.98 -3.66
C ARG A 312 -7.24 23.87 -4.59
N GLN A 313 -6.03 24.01 -5.14
CA GLN A 313 -5.42 23.01 -6.01
C GLN A 313 -5.18 21.69 -5.27
N VAL A 314 -4.51 21.73 -4.11
CA VAL A 314 -4.29 20.56 -3.24
C VAL A 314 -5.61 19.86 -2.92
N SER A 315 -6.67 20.62 -2.62
CA SER A 315 -7.99 20.07 -2.28
C SER A 315 -8.67 19.38 -3.47
N SER A 316 -8.39 19.81 -4.70
CA SER A 316 -8.97 19.27 -5.93
C SER A 316 -8.26 18.03 -6.48
N LEU A 317 -7.03 17.77 -6.05
CA LEU A 317 -6.25 16.64 -6.51
C LEU A 317 -6.87 15.30 -6.10
N LYS A 318 -6.67 14.29 -6.94
CA LYS A 318 -7.08 12.90 -6.69
C LYS A 318 -5.86 11.97 -6.75
N THR A 319 -5.94 10.85 -6.05
CA THR A 319 -4.95 9.77 -6.16
C THR A 319 -4.83 9.33 -7.63
N GLY A 320 -3.59 9.10 -8.08
CA GLY A 320 -3.25 8.82 -9.46
C GLY A 320 -3.09 10.04 -10.36
N GLY A 321 -3.35 11.26 -9.87
CA GLY A 321 -3.08 12.48 -10.63
C GLY A 321 -1.59 12.67 -10.92
N GLU A 322 -1.23 13.02 -12.16
CA GLU A 322 0.17 13.23 -12.57
C GLU A 322 0.72 14.56 -12.00
N LEU A 323 2.01 14.57 -11.68
CA LEU A 323 2.73 15.70 -11.11
C LEU A 323 4.00 15.97 -11.93
N ASP A 324 4.24 17.22 -12.26
CA ASP A 324 5.50 17.67 -12.85
C ASP A 324 6.58 17.74 -11.76
N ILE A 325 7.79 17.26 -12.06
CA ILE A 325 8.94 17.42 -11.17
C ILE A 325 9.76 18.63 -11.62
N ARG A 326 9.96 19.61 -10.74
CA ARG A 326 10.73 20.83 -11.03
C ARG A 326 11.82 21.06 -9.98
N LEU A 327 13.03 21.33 -10.43
CA LEU A 327 14.11 21.78 -9.55
C LEU A 327 14.00 23.29 -9.34
N ARG A 328 13.78 23.73 -8.10
CA ARG A 328 13.77 25.15 -7.69
C ARG A 328 14.83 25.37 -6.63
N GLY A 329 15.86 26.14 -6.98
CA GLY A 329 17.03 26.32 -6.13
C GLY A 329 17.75 24.99 -5.89
N LYS A 330 17.68 24.46 -4.67
CA LYS A 330 18.32 23.19 -4.27
C LYS A 330 17.32 22.07 -3.93
N ASN A 331 16.02 22.29 -4.14
CA ASN A 331 14.98 21.33 -3.76
C ASN A 331 14.10 20.98 -4.96
N TYR A 332 13.64 19.73 -4.99
CA TYR A 332 12.65 19.29 -5.96
C TYR A 332 11.24 19.59 -5.46
N GLN A 333 10.46 20.22 -6.33
CA GLN A 333 9.05 20.51 -6.16
C GLN A 333 8.21 19.61 -7.08
N PHE A 334 7.05 19.23 -6.60
CA PHE A 334 6.04 18.47 -7.34
C PHE A 334 4.89 19.41 -7.65
N CYS A 335 4.57 19.58 -8.93
CA CYS A 335 3.63 20.58 -9.39
C CYS A 335 2.40 19.94 -10.06
N SER A 336 1.23 20.49 -9.75
CA SER A 336 0.00 20.28 -10.54
C SER A 336 -0.22 21.52 -11.40
N GLY A 337 0.04 21.39 -12.70
CA GLY A 337 0.05 22.53 -13.62
C GLY A 337 1.05 23.61 -13.18
N ASN A 338 0.54 24.79 -12.81
CA ASN A 338 1.39 25.91 -12.39
C ASN A 338 1.66 25.96 -10.88
N PHE A 339 1.05 25.08 -10.09
CA PHE A 339 1.09 25.15 -8.63
C PHE A 339 2.00 24.07 -8.07
N ALA A 340 2.99 24.46 -7.26
CA ALA A 340 3.77 23.52 -6.47
C ALA A 340 2.91 23.03 -5.29
N VAL A 341 2.63 21.73 -5.25
CA VAL A 341 1.72 21.08 -4.29
C VAL A 341 2.45 20.18 -3.28
N ALA A 342 3.73 19.89 -3.52
CA ALA A 342 4.62 19.29 -2.54
C ALA A 342 6.08 19.69 -2.83
N GLN A 343 6.95 19.55 -1.84
CA GLN A 343 8.38 19.76 -1.98
C GLN A 343 9.14 18.76 -1.10
N LEU A 344 10.33 18.34 -1.53
CA LEU A 344 11.25 17.61 -0.65
C LEU A 344 11.68 18.49 0.53
N ALA A 345 11.82 17.87 1.70
CA ALA A 345 12.36 18.50 2.89
C ALA A 345 13.82 18.94 2.69
N ARG A 346 14.27 19.88 3.53
CA ARG A 346 15.64 20.39 3.48
C ARG A 346 16.64 19.25 3.66
N ASN A 347 17.69 19.25 2.85
CA ASN A 347 18.77 18.25 2.82
C ASN A 347 18.38 16.84 2.37
N ILE A 348 17.11 16.58 2.06
CA ILE A 348 16.71 15.34 1.41
C ILE A 348 17.21 15.34 -0.04
N ARG A 349 17.79 14.22 -0.44
CA ARG A 349 18.33 13.99 -1.78
C ARG A 349 17.81 12.65 -2.27
N ILE A 350 17.23 12.68 -3.46
CA ILE A 350 16.84 11.49 -4.22
C ILE A 350 17.84 11.43 -5.39
N PRO A 351 18.89 10.59 -5.31
CA PRO A 351 19.96 10.55 -6.30
C PRO A 351 19.44 10.35 -7.73
N GLU A 352 18.36 9.59 -7.88
CA GLU A 352 17.72 9.27 -9.15
C GLU A 352 17.20 10.52 -9.86
N LEU A 353 16.67 11.50 -9.11
CA LEU A 353 16.21 12.78 -9.68
C LEU A 353 17.36 13.64 -10.22
N ALA A 354 18.57 13.48 -9.69
CA ALA A 354 19.76 14.19 -10.12
C ALA A 354 20.58 13.43 -11.18
N ASP A 355 20.20 12.20 -11.51
CA ASP A 355 20.92 11.36 -12.46
C ASP A 355 20.64 11.79 -13.91
N PRO A 356 21.66 12.22 -14.68
CA PRO A 356 21.49 12.59 -16.08
C PRO A 356 20.88 11.49 -16.95
N ALA A 357 21.10 10.20 -16.63
CA ALA A 357 20.56 9.07 -17.38
C ALA A 357 19.04 8.87 -17.18
N LEU A 358 18.48 9.47 -16.13
CA LEU A 358 17.07 9.40 -15.77
C LEU A 358 16.34 10.75 -15.95
N ASN A 359 17.05 11.79 -16.37
CA ASN A 359 16.51 13.13 -16.55
C ASN A 359 15.32 13.13 -17.53
N GLY A 360 14.20 13.70 -17.10
CA GLY A 360 12.94 13.74 -17.86
C GLY A 360 12.21 12.40 -18.04
N ARG A 361 12.74 11.30 -17.48
CA ARG A 361 12.12 9.96 -17.58
C ARG A 361 11.40 9.53 -16.31
N ILE A 362 11.76 10.10 -15.17
CA ILE A 362 11.07 9.85 -13.91
C ILE A 362 9.73 10.57 -13.95
N ARG A 363 8.65 9.83 -13.66
CA ARG A 363 7.29 10.39 -13.56
C ARG A 363 6.89 10.47 -12.10
N ALA A 364 6.06 11.44 -11.75
CA ALA A 364 5.49 11.56 -10.41
C ALA A 364 3.97 11.55 -10.47
N PHE A 365 3.37 10.91 -9.46
CA PHE A 365 1.92 10.84 -9.31
C PHE A 365 1.55 11.08 -7.85
N VAL A 366 0.31 11.51 -7.61
CA VAL A 366 -0.26 11.55 -6.28
C VAL A 366 -0.54 10.13 -5.81
N GLU A 367 0.14 9.65 -4.77
CA GLU A 367 -0.18 8.37 -4.11
C GLU A 367 -1.31 8.53 -3.10
N GLY A 368 -1.34 9.66 -2.40
CA GLY A 368 -2.40 9.96 -1.44
C GLY A 368 -2.18 11.29 -0.74
N PHE A 369 -2.91 11.46 0.36
CA PHE A 369 -2.98 12.72 1.09
C PHE A 369 -2.97 12.46 2.59
N CYS A 370 -2.14 13.21 3.31
CA CYS A 370 -2.10 13.18 4.77
C CYS A 370 -2.50 14.56 5.30
N VAL A 371 -3.47 14.61 6.21
CA VAL A 371 -3.77 15.79 7.01
C VAL A 371 -2.80 15.85 8.18
N TYR A 372 -2.06 16.94 8.25
CA TYR A 372 -1.13 17.23 9.33
C TYR A 372 -1.76 18.17 10.35
N TYR A 373 -1.58 17.81 11.62
CA TYR A 373 -1.95 18.62 12.78
C TYR A 373 -0.65 19.10 13.43
N PRO A 374 -0.33 20.40 13.41
CA PRO A 374 0.82 20.93 14.12
C PRO A 374 0.68 20.68 15.63
N PRO A 375 1.71 20.19 16.33
CA PRO A 375 1.68 20.01 17.78
C PRO A 375 1.42 21.34 18.51
N GLU A 376 0.68 21.30 19.61
CA GLU A 376 0.37 22.49 20.42
C GLU A 376 1.64 23.11 21.05
N ASP A 377 2.61 22.27 21.40
CA ASP A 377 3.84 22.66 22.07
C ASP A 377 4.98 23.08 21.12
N GLU A 378 4.79 22.94 19.80
CA GLU A 378 5.81 23.30 18.81
C GLU A 378 5.56 24.71 18.22
N ALA A 379 6.61 25.53 18.21
CA ALA A 379 6.55 26.84 17.58
C ALA A 379 6.28 26.69 16.07
N ARG A 380 5.06 27.04 15.65
CA ARG A 380 4.68 27.07 14.23
C ARG A 380 5.58 28.02 13.45
N ASP A 381 5.94 27.64 12.23
CA ASP A 381 6.67 28.51 11.31
C ASP A 381 5.91 29.83 11.16
N ALA A 382 6.59 30.96 11.40
CA ALA A 382 5.97 32.30 11.42
C ALA A 382 5.32 32.71 10.09
N ARG A 383 5.59 31.97 9.01
CA ARG A 383 5.00 32.16 7.68
C ARG A 383 3.68 31.43 7.49
N ILE A 384 3.25 30.60 8.44
CA ILE A 384 1.97 29.88 8.37
C ILE A 384 0.88 30.77 8.98
N PRO A 385 -0.22 31.05 8.25
CA PRO A 385 -1.38 31.77 8.80
C PRO A 385 -1.91 31.10 10.07
N LYS A 386 -2.24 31.90 11.09
CA LYS A 386 -2.68 31.39 12.41
C LYS A 386 -4.04 30.71 12.35
N GLU A 387 -4.84 31.03 11.33
CA GLU A 387 -6.16 30.49 11.07
C GLU A 387 -6.14 29.03 10.61
N LEU A 388 -4.96 28.48 10.29
CA LEU A 388 -4.81 27.09 9.87
C LEU A 388 -4.46 26.19 11.05
N ASP A 389 -5.44 25.44 11.53
CA ASP A 389 -5.27 24.45 12.59
C ASP A 389 -4.84 23.07 12.08
N LYS A 390 -5.03 22.82 10.78
CA LYS A 390 -4.60 21.61 10.07
C LYS A 390 -4.47 21.89 8.59
N TRP A 391 -3.72 21.07 7.87
CA TRP A 391 -3.63 21.16 6.41
C TRP A 391 -3.30 19.83 5.74
N VAL A 392 -3.61 19.76 4.45
CA VAL A 392 -3.35 18.58 3.61
C VAL A 392 -1.94 18.64 3.04
N VAL A 393 -1.19 17.57 3.22
CA VAL A 393 0.10 17.27 2.58
C VAL A 393 -0.15 16.27 1.45
N VAL A 394 0.23 16.65 0.24
CA VAL A 394 0.20 15.74 -0.92
C VAL A 394 1.39 14.79 -0.84
N ILE A 395 1.16 13.51 -1.09
CA ILE A 395 2.17 12.46 -1.02
C ILE A 395 2.50 11.99 -2.44
N PRO A 396 3.64 12.42 -3.01
CA PRO A 396 4.05 11.97 -4.33
C PRO A 396 4.60 10.55 -4.28
N ARG A 397 4.37 9.82 -5.37
CA ARG A 397 5.09 8.61 -5.71
C ARG A 397 5.84 8.80 -7.01
N LEU A 398 7.09 8.36 -7.02
CA LEU A 398 7.95 8.34 -8.18
C LEU A 398 7.84 7.00 -8.90
N GLU A 399 7.83 7.07 -10.23
CA GLU A 399 8.06 5.96 -11.15
C GLU A 399 9.44 6.14 -11.77
N ILE A 400 10.39 5.33 -11.32
CA ILE A 400 11.80 5.44 -11.69
C ILE A 400 12.10 4.32 -12.68
N PRO A 401 12.23 4.61 -13.99
CA PRO A 401 12.53 3.58 -14.97
C PRO A 401 13.95 3.05 -14.81
N PRO A 402 14.27 1.86 -15.36
CA PRO A 402 15.64 1.39 -15.41
C PRO A 402 16.52 2.38 -16.17
N LYS A 403 17.76 2.54 -15.68
CA LYS A 403 18.81 3.25 -16.42
C LYS A 403 19.00 2.56 -17.77
N THR A 404 18.97 3.34 -18.85
CA THR A 404 19.32 2.81 -20.16
C THR A 404 20.81 2.42 -20.12
N PRO A 405 21.19 1.25 -20.64
CA PRO A 405 22.60 0.85 -20.70
C PRO A 405 23.48 1.82 -21.48
#